data_AF-A0A3N6M2N8-F1
#
_entry.id   AF-A0A3N6M2N8-F1
#
_cell.length_a   1.000
_cell.length_b   1.000
_cell.length_c   1.000
_cell.angle_alpha   90.00
_cell.angle_beta   90.00
_cell.angle_gamma   90.00
#
_symmetry.space_group_name_H-M   'P 1'
#
loop_
_entity.id
_entity.type
_entity.pdbx_description
1 polymer ?
#
loop_
_entity_poly.entity_id
_entity_poly.type
_entity_poly.pdbx_seq_one_letter_code
_entity_poly.pdbx_strand_id
1 'polypeptide(L)'
;MGPTPNLQWLATACKQYGPGRLPRANRRDVGAGYAGAAAALAIALTFALGMVVLYQLGVSHDLIHPFWGMSALVSLPFVVPTAFLVGTAVWRYLPARIPYFGAVAGVVTTVLTYVISLVLVFFALLAIVATSSGTGIETTAELLEVAAGLTLLIGIFATVMTTWLTIPIGCLSGVIYERARVVPTR
;
A
#
# COMPACT_ATOMS: atom_id res chain seq x y z
N MET A 1 -24.00 11.69 21.16
CA MET A 1 -24.25 10.45 20.41
C MET A 1 -23.27 9.40 20.92
N GLY A 2 -23.76 8.34 21.57
CA GLY A 2 -22.91 7.26 22.06
C GLY A 2 -22.29 6.47 20.89
N PRO A 3 -21.07 5.91 21.05
CA PRO A 3 -20.46 5.09 20.02
C PRO A 3 -21.33 3.84 19.77
N THR A 4 -21.60 3.53 18.50
CA THR A 4 -22.34 2.34 18.11
C THR A 4 -21.57 1.07 18.53
N PRO A 5 -22.26 -0.03 18.90
CA PRO A 5 -21.64 -1.23 19.45
C PRO A 5 -20.53 -1.84 18.56
N ASN A 6 -20.65 -1.70 17.24
CA ASN A 6 -19.61 -2.16 16.28
C ASN A 6 -18.30 -1.37 16.37
N LEU A 7 -18.35 -0.08 16.72
CA LEU A 7 -17.16 0.76 16.88
C LEU A 7 -16.39 0.43 18.16
N GLN A 8 -17.09 -0.04 19.20
CA GLN A 8 -16.45 -0.47 20.45
C GLN A 8 -15.66 -1.76 20.26
N TRP A 9 -16.16 -2.72 19.47
CA TRP A 9 -15.42 -3.94 19.16
C TRP A 9 -14.15 -3.64 18.34
N LEU A 10 -14.26 -2.81 17.29
CA LEU A 10 -13.09 -2.37 16.51
C LEU A 10 -12.08 -1.63 17.38
N ALA A 11 -12.53 -0.76 18.29
CA ALA A 11 -11.66 -0.05 19.22
C ALA A 11 -10.99 -1.01 20.22
N THR A 12 -11.69 -2.03 20.71
CA THR A 12 -11.13 -3.05 21.62
C THR A 12 -10.12 -3.92 20.89
N ALA A 13 -10.41 -4.38 19.67
CA ALA A 13 -9.47 -5.11 18.83
C ALA A 13 -8.22 -4.27 18.49
N CYS A 14 -8.39 -2.99 18.16
CA CYS A 14 -7.28 -2.04 17.95
C CYS A 14 -6.47 -1.76 19.22
N LYS A 15 -7.05 -1.89 20.42
CA LYS A 15 -6.35 -1.71 21.70
C LYS A 15 -5.63 -2.99 22.14
N GLN A 16 -6.23 -4.15 21.90
CA GLN A 16 -5.73 -5.45 22.35
C GLN A 16 -4.70 -6.05 21.39
N TYR A 17 -4.87 -5.82 20.08
CA TYR A 17 -3.99 -6.31 19.01
C TYR A 17 -3.43 -5.20 18.10
N GLY A 18 -3.95 -3.99 18.20
CA GLY A 18 -3.62 -2.92 17.26
C GLY A 18 -2.50 -1.98 17.71
N PRO A 19 -2.38 -0.84 17.02
CA PRO A 19 -1.14 -0.06 16.98
C PRO A 19 -0.72 0.56 18.32
N GLY A 20 -1.57 0.59 19.35
CA GLY A 20 -1.20 1.10 20.68
C GLY A 20 0.00 0.41 21.35
N ARG A 21 0.37 -0.80 20.89
CA ARG A 21 1.58 -1.53 21.32
C ARG A 21 2.81 -1.26 20.45
N LEU A 22 2.64 -0.59 19.31
CA LEU A 22 3.72 -0.27 18.38
C LEU A 22 4.45 1.01 18.83
N PRO A 23 5.78 1.07 18.63
CA PRO A 23 6.58 2.21 19.08
C PRO A 23 6.06 3.51 18.47
N ARG A 24 5.81 4.50 19.35
CA ARG A 24 5.33 5.86 19.03
C ARG A 24 3.93 5.98 18.40
N ALA A 25 3.13 4.91 18.40
CA ALA A 25 1.78 4.95 17.84
C ALA A 25 0.79 5.88 18.57
N ASN A 26 1.14 6.37 19.76
CA ASN A 26 0.39 7.43 20.44
C ASN A 26 0.44 8.77 19.67
N ARG A 27 1.39 8.96 18.76
CA ARG A 27 1.44 10.15 17.90
C ARG A 27 0.51 9.97 16.70
N ARG A 28 -0.30 11.02 16.43
CA ARG A 28 -1.32 11.06 15.37
C ARG A 28 -0.76 10.73 13.98
N ASP A 29 0.43 11.21 13.67
CA ASP A 29 1.13 10.99 12.41
C ASP A 29 1.62 9.54 12.29
N VAL A 30 2.32 9.04 13.31
CA VAL A 30 2.89 7.69 13.32
C VAL A 30 1.81 6.60 13.27
N GLY A 31 0.71 6.76 14.03
CA GLY A 31 -0.40 5.82 13.99
C GLY A 31 -1.08 5.72 12.61
N ALA A 32 -1.12 6.82 11.86
CA ALA A 32 -1.66 6.83 10.51
C ALA A 32 -0.76 6.08 9.53
N GLY A 33 0.57 6.20 9.70
CA GLY A 33 1.54 5.41 8.95
C GLY A 33 1.32 3.90 9.16
N TYR A 34 1.11 3.45 10.41
CA TYR A 34 0.81 2.04 10.68
C TYR A 34 -0.51 1.58 10.04
N ALA A 35 -1.56 2.42 10.08
CA ALA A 35 -2.83 2.11 9.42
C ALA A 35 -2.66 1.97 7.90
N GLY A 36 -1.92 2.88 7.26
CA GLY A 36 -1.61 2.83 5.83
C GLY A 36 -0.79 1.60 5.45
N ALA A 37 0.25 1.29 6.23
CA ALA A 37 1.10 0.11 6.01
C ALA A 37 0.32 -1.20 6.15
N ALA A 38 -0.55 -1.30 7.17
CA ALA A 38 -1.41 -2.47 7.36
C ALA A 38 -2.41 -2.64 6.21
N ALA A 39 -3.01 -1.55 5.74
CA ALA A 39 -3.91 -1.58 4.58
C ALA A 39 -3.17 -2.04 3.31
N ALA A 40 -1.98 -1.49 3.04
CA ALA A 40 -1.16 -1.88 1.90
C ALA A 40 -0.77 -3.37 1.94
N LEU A 41 -0.36 -3.86 3.11
CA LEU A 41 -0.04 -5.27 3.31
C LEU A 41 -1.26 -6.17 3.07
N ALA A 42 -2.41 -5.82 3.64
CA ALA A 42 -3.65 -6.58 3.47
C ALA A 42 -4.08 -6.67 1.99
N ILE A 43 -3.99 -5.55 1.26
CA ILE A 43 -4.30 -5.51 -0.17
C ILE A 43 -3.35 -6.41 -0.96
N ALA A 44 -2.04 -6.28 -0.74
CA ALA A 44 -1.04 -7.05 -1.47
C ALA A 44 -1.19 -8.57 -1.24
N LEU A 45 -1.45 -8.99 0.01
CA LEU A 45 -1.70 -10.38 0.35
C LEU A 45 -3.01 -10.89 -0.27
N THR A 46 -4.08 -10.10 -0.21
CA THR A 46 -5.37 -10.45 -0.81
C THR A 46 -5.25 -10.60 -2.33
N PHE A 47 -4.49 -9.71 -2.97
CA PHE A 47 -4.23 -9.76 -4.41
C PHE A 47 -3.41 -11.01 -4.79
N ALA A 48 -2.32 -11.29 -4.06
CA ALA A 48 -1.50 -12.46 -4.31
C ALA A 48 -2.30 -13.76 -4.14
N LEU A 49 -3.10 -13.86 -3.07
CA LEU A 49 -3.99 -14.99 -2.83
C LEU A 49 -5.05 -15.12 -3.94
N GLY A 50 -5.67 -14.01 -4.34
CA GLY A 50 -6.67 -13.98 -5.41
C GLY A 50 -6.12 -14.52 -6.73
N MET A 51 -4.91 -14.12 -7.10
CA MET A 51 -4.23 -14.62 -8.31
C MET A 51 -3.99 -16.14 -8.25
N VAL A 52 -3.55 -16.66 -7.11
CA VAL A 52 -3.34 -18.11 -6.93
C VAL A 52 -4.67 -18.86 -6.98
N VAL A 53 -5.70 -18.39 -6.29
CA VAL A 53 -7.01 -19.07 -6.24
C VAL A 53 -7.66 -19.09 -7.62
N LEU A 54 -7.68 -17.98 -8.35
CA LEU A 54 -8.25 -17.92 -9.70
C LEU A 54 -7.51 -18.84 -10.68
N TYR A 55 -6.19 -18.90 -10.58
CA TYR A 55 -5.38 -19.84 -11.36
C TYR A 55 -5.75 -21.30 -11.06
N GLN A 56 -5.89 -21.66 -9.78
CA GLN A 56 -6.25 -23.02 -9.36
C GLN A 56 -7.69 -23.41 -9.74
N LEU A 57 -8.58 -22.44 -9.88
CA LEU A 57 -9.93 -22.65 -10.39
C LEU A 57 -9.99 -22.84 -11.93
N GLY A 58 -8.83 -22.85 -12.60
CA GLY A 58 -8.75 -23.06 -14.05
C GLY A 58 -9.09 -21.81 -14.86
N VAL A 59 -9.13 -20.63 -14.24
CA VAL A 59 -9.29 -19.36 -14.96
C VAL A 59 -7.94 -18.97 -15.55
N SER A 60 -7.60 -19.57 -16.70
CA SER A 60 -6.35 -19.30 -17.41
C SER A 60 -6.51 -18.17 -18.42
N HIS A 61 -6.01 -17.00 -18.08
CA HIS A 61 -5.82 -15.86 -18.98
C HIS A 61 -4.40 -15.31 -18.75
N ASP A 62 -3.79 -14.66 -19.73
CA ASP A 62 -2.46 -14.00 -19.57
C ASP A 62 -2.43 -13.00 -18.39
N LEU A 63 -3.59 -12.46 -18.04
CA LEU A 63 -3.78 -11.53 -16.92
C LEU A 63 -3.89 -12.23 -15.54
N ILE A 64 -4.20 -13.53 -15.50
CA ILE A 64 -4.36 -14.33 -14.28
C ILE A 64 -3.24 -15.37 -14.28
N HIS A 65 -2.03 -14.90 -14.00
CA HIS A 65 -0.81 -15.70 -13.96
C HIS A 65 -0.16 -15.59 -12.58
N PRO A 66 0.36 -16.69 -11.98
CA PRO A 66 1.01 -16.67 -10.67
C PRO A 66 2.17 -15.66 -10.57
N PHE A 67 2.82 -15.33 -11.69
CA PHE A 67 3.82 -14.27 -11.80
C PHE A 67 3.34 -12.95 -11.19
N TRP A 68 2.11 -12.53 -11.49
CA TRP A 68 1.56 -11.27 -11.00
C TRP A 68 1.33 -11.31 -9.48
N GLY A 69 0.85 -12.43 -8.95
CA GLY A 69 0.71 -12.63 -7.50
C GLY A 69 2.07 -12.59 -6.79
N MET A 70 3.08 -13.26 -7.34
CA MET A 70 4.45 -13.25 -6.81
C MET A 70 5.09 -11.86 -6.88
N SER A 71 4.84 -11.11 -7.97
CA SER A 71 5.34 -9.74 -8.13
C SER A 71 4.83 -8.81 -7.02
N ALA A 72 3.57 -8.98 -6.60
CA ALA A 72 3.00 -8.24 -5.49
C ALA A 72 3.72 -8.54 -4.17
N LEU A 73 4.07 -9.80 -3.92
CA LEU A 73 4.82 -10.20 -2.73
C LEU A 73 6.25 -9.65 -2.74
N VAL A 74 6.94 -9.72 -3.87
CA VAL A 74 8.30 -9.16 -4.05
C VAL A 74 8.30 -7.64 -3.88
N SER A 75 7.18 -6.96 -4.14
CA SER A 75 7.05 -5.51 -3.96
C SER A 75 6.86 -5.08 -2.49
N LEU A 76 6.46 -5.98 -1.58
CA LEU A 76 6.16 -5.65 -0.18
C LEU A 76 7.27 -4.90 0.57
N PRO A 77 8.57 -5.23 0.43
CA PRO A 77 9.64 -4.50 1.08
C PRO A 77 9.74 -3.02 0.66
N PHE A 78 9.17 -2.66 -0.49
CA PHE A 78 9.13 -1.28 -0.97
C PHE A 78 7.79 -0.62 -0.61
N VAL A 79 6.68 -1.30 -0.88
CA VAL A 79 5.33 -0.76 -0.72
C VAL A 79 4.99 -0.52 0.75
N VAL A 80 5.32 -1.44 1.65
CA VAL A 80 4.94 -1.33 3.08
C VAL A 80 5.67 -0.18 3.78
N PRO A 81 7.01 -0.03 3.67
CA PRO A 81 7.70 1.13 4.25
C PRO A 81 7.28 2.44 3.60
N THR A 82 7.02 2.44 2.29
CA THR A 82 6.55 3.64 1.59
C THR A 82 5.18 4.05 2.10
N ALA A 83 4.23 3.12 2.23
CA ALA A 83 2.89 3.39 2.78
C ALA A 83 2.96 3.94 4.21
N PHE A 84 3.88 3.42 5.02
CA PHE A 84 4.14 3.96 6.36
C PHE A 84 4.64 5.41 6.29
N LEU A 85 5.75 5.66 5.59
CA LEU A 85 6.38 6.98 5.52
C LEU A 85 5.44 8.03 4.92
N VAL A 86 4.79 7.70 3.81
CA VAL A 86 3.81 8.56 3.15
C VAL A 86 2.62 8.81 4.06
N GLY A 87 2.06 7.77 4.68
CA GLY A 87 0.93 7.93 5.62
C GLY A 87 1.28 8.85 6.78
N THR A 88 2.48 8.72 7.36
CA THR A 88 2.95 9.63 8.40
C THR A 88 3.13 11.06 7.89
N ALA A 89 3.70 11.25 6.71
CA ALA A 89 3.95 12.55 6.12
C ALA A 89 2.64 13.27 5.77
N VAL A 90 1.70 12.59 5.12
CA VAL A 90 0.38 13.13 4.77
C VAL A 90 -0.34 13.58 6.04
N TRP A 91 -0.37 12.76 7.09
CA TRP A 91 -1.02 13.15 8.34
C TRP A 91 -0.34 14.29 9.10
N ARG A 92 0.96 14.53 8.84
CA ARG A 92 1.72 15.64 9.43
C ARG A 92 1.56 16.96 8.67
N TYR A 93 1.49 16.91 7.34
CA TYR A 93 1.49 18.11 6.49
C TYR A 93 0.10 18.49 5.97
N LEU A 94 -0.87 17.57 5.96
CA LEU A 94 -2.20 17.85 5.47
C LEU A 94 -2.94 18.81 6.43
N PRO A 95 -3.51 19.93 5.94
CA PRO A 95 -4.21 20.89 6.77
C PRO A 95 -5.43 20.27 7.47
N ALA A 96 -5.54 20.46 8.79
CA ALA A 96 -6.63 19.88 9.59
C ALA A 96 -8.02 20.50 9.33
N ARG A 97 -8.12 21.54 8.49
CA ARG A 97 -9.38 22.24 8.19
C ARG A 97 -10.17 21.65 7.01
N ILE A 98 -9.69 20.57 6.40
CA ILE A 98 -10.32 19.96 5.23
C ILE A 98 -11.51 19.09 5.68
N PRO A 99 -12.70 19.23 5.07
CA PRO A 99 -13.83 18.32 5.33
C PRO A 99 -13.47 16.89 4.92
N TYR A 100 -13.88 15.90 5.72
CA TYR A 100 -13.52 14.49 5.50
C TYR A 100 -12.02 14.22 5.50
N PHE A 101 -11.28 14.86 6.41
CA PHE A 101 -9.82 14.77 6.54
C PHE A 101 -9.30 13.33 6.40
N GLY A 102 -9.90 12.35 7.11
CA GLY A 102 -9.48 10.96 7.04
C GLY A 102 -9.57 10.34 5.64
N ALA A 103 -10.65 10.61 4.91
CA ALA A 103 -10.82 10.09 3.54
C ALA A 103 -9.80 10.73 2.58
N VAL A 104 -9.64 12.06 2.65
CA VAL A 104 -8.67 12.79 1.81
C VAL A 104 -7.24 12.33 2.11
N ALA A 105 -6.87 12.22 3.39
CA ALA A 105 -5.57 11.71 3.80
C ALA A 105 -5.33 10.28 3.29
N GLY A 106 -6.35 9.43 3.33
CA GLY A 106 -6.31 8.07 2.79
C GLY A 106 -6.01 8.05 1.29
N VAL A 107 -6.79 8.78 0.48
CA VAL A 107 -6.57 8.86 -0.98
C VAL A 107 -5.18 9.40 -1.31
N VAL A 108 -4.78 10.51 -0.69
CA VAL A 108 -3.48 11.12 -0.94
C VAL A 108 -2.35 10.16 -0.55
N THR A 109 -2.50 9.44 0.57
CA THR A 109 -1.54 8.42 0.98
C THR A 109 -1.43 7.31 -0.05
N THR A 110 -2.56 6.78 -0.52
CA THR A 110 -2.58 5.71 -1.53
C THR A 110 -1.91 6.16 -2.83
N VAL A 111 -2.27 7.32 -3.36
CA VAL A 111 -1.71 7.86 -4.62
C VAL A 111 -0.20 8.08 -4.50
N LEU A 112 0.25 8.75 -3.44
CA LEU A 112 1.68 8.97 -3.21
C LEU A 112 2.43 7.66 -2.98
N THR A 113 1.81 6.66 -2.36
CA THR A 113 2.40 5.34 -2.17
C THR A 113 2.63 4.64 -3.51
N TYR A 114 1.68 4.68 -4.46
CA TYR A 114 1.90 4.14 -5.80
C TYR A 114 3.08 4.82 -6.50
N VAL A 115 3.09 6.15 -6.54
CA VAL A 115 4.11 6.91 -7.24
C VAL A 115 5.49 6.64 -6.65
N ILE A 116 5.65 6.76 -5.33
CA ILE A 116 6.94 6.56 -4.68
C ILE A 116 7.38 5.10 -4.76
N SER A 117 6.48 4.13 -4.58
CA SER A 117 6.84 2.71 -4.69
C SER A 117 7.28 2.36 -6.10
N LEU A 118 6.63 2.92 -7.14
CA LEU A 118 7.06 2.69 -8.54
C LEU A 118 8.43 3.28 -8.83
N VAL A 119 8.74 4.45 -8.28
CA VAL A 119 10.10 5.02 -8.37
C VAL A 119 11.12 4.10 -7.69
N LEU A 120 10.80 3.55 -6.52
CA LEU A 120 11.69 2.60 -5.84
C LEU A 120 11.86 1.29 -6.63
N VAL A 121 10.78 0.76 -7.21
CA VAL A 121 10.81 -0.43 -8.08
C VAL A 121 11.66 -0.17 -9.32
N PHE A 122 11.55 1.01 -9.94
CA PHE A 122 12.39 1.41 -11.06
C PHE A 122 13.87 1.37 -10.70
N PHE A 123 14.27 1.99 -9.59
CA PHE A 123 15.67 1.97 -9.16
C PHE A 123 16.14 0.57 -8.78
N ALA A 124 15.29 -0.26 -8.17
CA ALA A 124 15.61 -1.64 -7.86
C ALA A 124 15.84 -2.46 -9.13
N LEU A 125 14.95 -2.33 -10.13
CA LEU A 125 15.09 -3.00 -11.42
C LEU A 125 16.33 -2.53 -12.17
N LEU A 126 16.60 -1.22 -12.17
CA LEU A 126 17.82 -0.66 -12.77
C LEU A 126 19.07 -1.31 -12.15
N ALA A 127 19.13 -1.42 -10.81
CA ALA A 127 20.25 -2.04 -10.11
C ALA A 127 20.37 -3.55 -10.39
N ILE A 128 19.25 -4.27 -10.44
CA ILE A 128 19.22 -5.71 -10.73
C ILE A 128 19.72 -5.96 -12.15
N VAL A 129 19.17 -5.26 -13.15
CA VAL A 129 19.53 -5.46 -14.55
C VAL A 129 20.97 -5.02 -14.83
N ALA A 130 21.45 -3.97 -14.15
CA ALA A 130 22.85 -3.53 -14.27
C ALA A 130 23.86 -4.53 -13.69
N THR A 131 23.45 -5.38 -12.74
CA THR A 131 24.34 -6.36 -12.08
C THR A 131 24.15 -7.79 -12.58
N SER A 132 23.08 -8.06 -13.34
CA SER A 132 22.83 -9.37 -13.94
C SER A 132 23.77 -9.65 -15.12
N SER A 133 24.46 -10.77 -15.07
CA SER A 133 25.25 -11.28 -16.19
C SER A 133 24.35 -11.93 -17.25
N GLY A 134 24.70 -11.78 -18.53
CA GLY A 134 24.03 -12.48 -19.63
C GLY A 134 22.77 -11.79 -20.19
N THR A 135 22.53 -10.52 -19.86
CA THR A 135 21.38 -9.74 -20.40
C THR A 135 21.59 -9.26 -21.83
N GLY A 136 22.83 -9.24 -22.33
CA GLY A 136 23.16 -8.69 -23.66
C GLY A 136 22.98 -7.18 -23.77
N ILE A 137 22.82 -6.48 -22.64
CA ILE A 137 22.69 -5.02 -22.58
C ILE A 137 24.09 -4.42 -22.58
N GLU A 138 24.42 -3.67 -23.62
CA GLU A 138 25.76 -3.09 -23.80
C GLU A 138 25.78 -1.59 -23.52
N THR A 139 24.62 -0.92 -23.63
CA THR A 139 24.52 0.53 -23.47
C THR A 139 23.68 0.94 -22.26
N THR A 140 23.96 2.12 -21.72
CA THR A 140 23.16 2.73 -20.65
C THR A 140 21.75 3.09 -21.09
N ALA A 141 21.55 3.35 -22.39
CA ALA A 141 20.24 3.64 -22.97
C ALA A 141 19.32 2.40 -22.96
N GLU A 142 19.83 1.24 -23.41
CA GLU A 142 19.11 -0.03 -23.37
C GLU A 142 18.75 -0.44 -21.93
N LEU A 143 19.68 -0.28 -20.99
CA LEU A 143 19.43 -0.53 -19.56
C LEU A 143 18.24 0.31 -19.06
N LEU A 144 18.25 1.60 -19.38
CA LEU A 144 17.20 2.53 -18.97
C LEU A 144 15.85 2.16 -19.59
N GLU A 145 15.84 1.80 -20.87
CA GLU A 145 14.65 1.41 -21.62
C GLU A 145 14.03 0.13 -21.04
N VAL A 146 14.82 -0.91 -20.78
CA VAL A 146 14.34 -2.16 -20.19
C VAL A 146 13.77 -1.93 -18.79
N ALA A 147 14.49 -1.20 -17.94
CA ALA A 147 14.02 -0.91 -16.59
C ALA A 147 12.75 -0.04 -16.59
N ALA A 148 12.69 0.98 -17.45
CA ALA A 148 11.52 1.85 -17.57
C ALA A 148 10.32 1.11 -18.14
N GLY A 149 10.51 0.32 -19.21
CA GLY A 149 9.47 -0.46 -19.85
C GLY A 149 8.85 -1.49 -18.90
N LEU A 150 9.69 -2.24 -18.17
CA LEU A 150 9.23 -3.21 -17.19
C LEU A 150 8.51 -2.53 -16.01
N THR A 151 9.05 -1.41 -15.51
CA THR A 151 8.41 -0.67 -14.42
C THR A 151 7.05 -0.11 -14.84
N LEU A 152 6.96 0.43 -16.05
CA LEU A 152 5.71 0.96 -16.59
C LEU A 152 4.67 -0.15 -16.74
N LEU A 153 5.08 -1.32 -17.26
CA LEU A 153 4.21 -2.48 -17.39
C LEU A 153 3.67 -2.94 -16.03
N ILE A 154 4.55 -3.11 -15.04
CA ILE A 154 4.18 -3.48 -13.67
C ILE A 154 3.26 -2.42 -13.06
N GLY A 155 3.56 -1.14 -13.25
CA GLY A 155 2.79 -0.04 -12.71
C GLY A 155 1.39 0.07 -13.30
N ILE A 156 1.25 -0.04 -14.63
CA ILE A 156 -0.04 -0.06 -15.31
C ILE A 156 -0.85 -1.26 -14.82
N PHE A 157 -0.27 -2.45 -14.84
CA PHE A 157 -0.95 -3.67 -14.44
C PHE A 157 -1.40 -3.59 -12.97
N ALA A 158 -0.50 -3.23 -12.06
CA ALA A 158 -0.82 -3.09 -10.64
C ALA A 158 -1.93 -2.07 -10.40
N THR A 159 -1.87 -0.90 -11.06
CA THR A 159 -2.87 0.17 -10.91
C THR A 159 -4.23 -0.30 -11.43
N VAL A 160 -4.31 -0.78 -12.67
CA VAL A 160 -5.58 -1.25 -13.26
C VAL A 160 -6.22 -2.35 -12.41
N MET A 161 -5.42 -3.30 -11.93
CA MET A 161 -5.92 -4.45 -11.21
C MET A 161 -6.25 -4.20 -9.73
N THR A 162 -5.72 -3.15 -9.11
CA THR A 162 -5.87 -2.94 -7.67
C THR A 162 -6.50 -1.60 -7.29
N THR A 163 -6.44 -0.56 -8.14
CA THR A 163 -6.89 0.80 -7.81
C THR A 163 -8.38 0.87 -7.45
N TRP A 164 -9.22 0.07 -8.10
CA TRP A 164 -10.66 -0.03 -7.78
C TRP A 164 -10.90 -0.46 -6.33
N LEU A 165 -9.97 -1.18 -5.71
CA LEU A 165 -10.03 -1.66 -4.34
C LEU A 165 -9.18 -0.81 -3.38
N THR A 166 -8.01 -0.34 -3.81
CA THR A 166 -7.07 0.39 -2.94
C THR A 166 -7.54 1.79 -2.59
N ILE A 167 -8.25 2.47 -3.50
CA ILE A 167 -8.86 3.78 -3.22
C ILE A 167 -9.93 3.68 -2.13
N PRO A 168 -10.98 2.84 -2.24
CA PRO A 168 -12.00 2.76 -1.20
C PRO A 168 -11.44 2.24 0.13
N ILE A 169 -10.53 1.27 0.11
CA ILE A 169 -9.87 0.80 1.35
C ILE A 169 -9.00 1.90 1.97
N GLY A 170 -8.29 2.69 1.16
CA GLY A 170 -7.54 3.87 1.61
C GLY A 170 -8.44 4.90 2.29
N CYS A 171 -9.57 5.24 1.68
CA CYS A 171 -10.58 6.12 2.28
C CYS A 171 -11.12 5.56 3.61
N LEU A 172 -11.54 4.29 3.61
CA LEU A 172 -12.13 3.63 4.77
C LEU A 172 -11.13 3.57 5.94
N SER A 173 -9.89 3.17 5.68
CA SER A 173 -8.85 3.09 6.71
C SER A 173 -8.56 4.47 7.32
N GLY A 174 -8.50 5.53 6.50
CA GLY A 174 -8.33 6.90 6.98
C GLY A 174 -9.50 7.40 7.83
N VAL A 175 -10.74 7.12 7.43
CA VAL A 175 -11.95 7.47 8.21
C VAL A 175 -12.02 6.68 9.52
N ILE A 176 -11.73 5.37 9.49
CA ILE A 176 -11.72 4.53 10.69
C ILE A 176 -10.65 5.02 11.66
N TYR A 177 -9.45 5.32 11.18
CA TYR A 177 -8.37 5.86 12.01
C TYR A 177 -8.74 7.22 12.63
N GLU A 178 -9.34 8.12 11.86
CA GLU A 178 -9.84 9.40 12.35
C GLU A 178 -10.92 9.25 13.43
N ARG A 179 -11.79 8.25 13.34
CA ARG A 179 -12.84 8.01 14.34
C ARG A 179 -12.31 7.30 15.59
N ALA A 180 -11.44 6.31 15.41
CA ALA A 180 -10.88 5.50 16.50
C ALA A 180 -10.09 6.36 17.50
N ARG A 181 -9.41 7.42 17.04
CA ARG A 181 -8.66 8.34 17.92
C ARG A 181 -9.52 9.23 18.82
N VAL A 182 -10.81 9.44 18.50
CA VAL A 182 -11.70 10.33 19.28
C VAL A 182 -12.32 9.59 20.46
N VAL A 183 -12.29 8.26 20.46
CA VAL A 183 -12.82 7.43 21.55
C VAL A 183 -11.86 7.50 22.75
N PRO A 184 -12.27 8.06 23.91
CA PRO A 184 -11.41 8.17 25.07
C PRO A 184 -10.91 6.79 25.54
N THR A 185 -9.64 6.71 25.92
CA THR A 185 -9.10 5.58 26.67
C THR A 185 -9.63 5.67 28.11
N ARG A 186 -10.36 4.63 28.55
CA ARG A 186 -10.52 4.37 29.99
C ARG A 186 -9.20 3.87 30.53
#